data_AF-A0A4E0PYP2-F1
#
_entry.id   AF-A0A4E0PYP2-F1
#
_cell.length_a   1.000
_cell.length_b   1.000
_cell.length_c   1.000
_cell.angle_alpha   90.00
_cell.angle_beta   90.00
_cell.angle_gamma   90.00
#
_symmetry.space_group_name_H-M   'P 1'
#
loop_
_entity.id
_entity.type
_entity.pdbx_description
1 polymer ?
#
loop_
_entity_poly.entity_id
_entity_poly.type
_entity_poly.pdbx_seq_one_letter_code
_entity_poly.pdbx_strand_id
1 'polypeptide(L)'
;MIMSKVHQKKRSYENGGILKDVFLLTKSPDHVRTRLCWRLITQSENVVLYLTGDGVYNLLCPSVQKLPPKKILVCKEDQKARGVQIEGIVITLIDFYDRMIEDIMDEKNKVYVF
;
A
#
# COMPACT_ATOMS: atom_id res chain seq x y z
N MET A 1 -25.41 35.34 -23.64
CA MET A 1 -23.93 35.25 -23.54
C MET A 1 -23.57 35.28 -22.06
N ILE A 2 -23.51 34.11 -21.43
CA ILE A 2 -23.21 33.96 -20.00
C ILE A 2 -21.82 33.34 -19.90
N MET A 3 -20.89 34.07 -19.30
CA MET A 3 -19.54 33.59 -19.05
C MET A 3 -19.53 32.71 -17.79
N SER A 4 -19.34 31.40 -17.97
CA SER A 4 -19.14 30.47 -16.88
C SER A 4 -17.67 30.50 -16.44
N LYS A 5 -17.40 31.11 -15.27
CA LYS A 5 -16.09 31.09 -14.61
C LYS A 5 -15.76 29.67 -14.14
N VAL A 6 -14.89 28.99 -14.88
CA VAL A 6 -14.22 27.75 -14.44
C VAL A 6 -13.32 28.09 -13.25
N HIS A 7 -13.74 27.72 -12.04
CA HIS A 7 -12.86 27.73 -10.87
C HIS A 7 -11.94 26.51 -10.92
N GLN A 8 -10.82 26.63 -11.64
CA GLN A 8 -9.68 25.73 -11.42
C GLN A 8 -9.04 26.06 -10.08
N LYS A 9 -9.41 25.30 -9.05
CA LYS A 9 -8.69 25.29 -7.77
C LYS A 9 -7.36 24.56 -8.00
N LYS A 10 -6.30 25.31 -8.30
CA LYS A 10 -4.91 24.82 -8.25
C LYS A 10 -4.68 24.22 -6.85
N ARG A 11 -4.61 22.89 -6.73
CA ARG A 11 -3.99 22.25 -5.57
C ARG A 11 -2.49 22.41 -5.75
N SER A 12 -1.91 23.32 -4.99
CA SER A 12 -0.47 23.41 -4.78
C SER A 12 0.00 22.11 -4.13
N TYR A 13 0.72 21.27 -4.88
CA TYR A 13 1.45 20.13 -4.33
C TYR A 13 2.75 20.64 -3.70
N GLU A 14 2.62 21.41 -2.61
CA GLU A 14 3.71 21.55 -1.66
C GLU A 14 3.52 20.45 -0.62
N ASN A 15 4.15 19.30 -0.86
CA ASN A 15 4.41 18.35 0.21
C ASN A 15 5.88 17.93 0.11
N GLY A 16 6.67 18.39 1.08
CA GLY A 16 7.92 17.73 1.47
C GLY A 16 7.61 16.37 2.10
N GLY A 17 6.93 15.50 1.34
CA GLY A 17 6.64 14.13 1.76
C GLY A 17 7.95 13.38 1.93
N ILE A 18 8.11 12.72 3.08
CA ILE A 18 9.24 11.82 3.34
C ILE A 18 9.20 10.72 2.28
N LEU A 19 10.33 10.51 1.60
CA LEU A 19 10.53 9.46 0.59
C LEU A 19 10.13 8.09 1.14
N LYS A 20 9.24 7.37 0.45
CA LYS A 20 8.76 6.04 0.85
C LYS A 20 9.29 4.97 -0.09
N ASP A 21 9.50 3.79 0.46
CA ASP A 21 9.64 2.56 -0.31
C ASP A 21 8.28 1.84 -0.30
N VAL A 22 7.60 1.86 -1.45
CA VAL A 22 6.25 1.33 -1.66
C VAL A 22 6.34 -0.08 -2.20
N PHE A 23 5.79 -1.04 -1.48
CA PHE A 23 5.75 -2.45 -1.83
C PHE A 23 4.32 -2.86 -2.16
N LEU A 24 4.10 -3.43 -3.34
CA LEU A 24 2.85 -4.09 -3.70
C LEU A 24 3.08 -5.59 -3.73
N LEU A 25 2.42 -6.33 -2.83
CA LEU A 25 2.53 -7.78 -2.75
C LEU A 25 1.20 -8.44 -3.10
N THR A 26 1.22 -9.22 -4.18
CA THR A 26 0.05 -9.92 -4.72
C THR A 26 0.07 -11.43 -4.45
N LYS A 27 1.19 -11.95 -3.93
CA LYS A 27 1.47 -13.38 -3.80
C LYS A 27 1.28 -13.88 -2.37
N SER A 28 0.86 -15.15 -2.25
CA SER A 28 0.68 -15.84 -0.98
C SER A 28 2.01 -16.04 -0.21
N PRO A 29 1.96 -16.35 1.10
CA PRO A 29 3.14 -16.52 1.96
C PRO A 29 4.24 -17.44 1.42
N ASP A 30 3.86 -18.59 0.86
CA ASP A 30 4.80 -19.64 0.44
C ASP A 30 5.49 -19.34 -0.89
N HIS A 31 5.02 -18.30 -1.61
CA HIS A 31 5.54 -17.93 -2.91
C HIS A 31 6.95 -17.33 -2.82
N VAL A 32 7.82 -17.65 -3.78
CA VAL A 32 9.22 -17.18 -3.79
C VAL A 32 9.34 -15.65 -3.82
N ARG A 33 8.45 -14.96 -4.56
CA ARG A 33 8.42 -13.49 -4.61
C ARG A 33 8.06 -12.86 -3.27
N THR A 34 7.27 -13.53 -2.45
CA THR A 34 6.94 -13.08 -1.09
C THR A 34 8.18 -13.07 -0.21
N ARG A 35 8.99 -14.12 -0.26
CA ARG A 35 10.28 -14.17 0.47
C ARG A 35 11.23 -13.05 0.03
N LEU A 36 11.28 -12.76 -1.28
CA LEU A 36 12.09 -11.67 -1.80
C LEU A 36 11.59 -10.30 -1.34
N CYS A 37 10.27 -10.07 -1.40
CA CYS A 37 9.62 -8.86 -0.91
C CYS A 37 10.00 -8.60 0.55
N TRP A 38 9.86 -9.61 1.42
CA TRP A 38 10.22 -9.48 2.84
C TRP A 38 11.70 -9.15 3.06
N ARG A 39 12.61 -9.75 2.30
CA ARG A 39 14.04 -9.41 2.39
C ARG A 39 14.30 -7.94 2.07
N LEU A 40 13.65 -7.39 1.03
CA LEU A 40 13.80 -5.99 0.68
C LEU A 40 13.14 -5.05 1.69
N ILE A 41 11.97 -5.40 2.19
CA ILE A 41 11.29 -4.68 3.27
C ILE A 41 12.19 -4.50 4.50
N THR A 42 12.94 -5.54 4.89
CA THR A 42 13.84 -5.46 6.06
C THR A 42 15.03 -4.52 5.88
N GLN A 43 15.32 -4.10 4.64
CA GLN A 43 16.39 -3.14 4.33
C GLN A 43 15.86 -1.72 4.14
N SER A 44 14.54 -1.51 4.19
CA SER A 44 13.91 -0.21 3.99
C SER A 44 13.60 0.48 5.32
N GLU A 45 13.92 1.77 5.39
CA GLU A 45 13.65 2.60 6.58
C GLU A 45 12.22 3.18 6.59
N ASN A 46 11.62 3.44 5.43
CA ASN A 46 10.28 4.04 5.32
C ASN A 46 9.34 3.22 4.43
N VAL A 47 9.03 2.01 4.88
CA VAL A 47 8.16 1.07 4.18
C VAL A 47 6.70 1.51 4.18
N VAL A 48 6.04 1.24 3.06
CA VAL A 48 4.58 1.15 2.91
C VAL A 48 4.27 -0.14 2.15
N LEU A 49 3.51 -1.06 2.75
CA LEU A 49 3.17 -2.36 2.17
C LEU A 49 1.68 -2.42 1.80
N TYR A 50 1.40 -2.54 0.51
CA TYR A 50 0.07 -2.79 -0.06
C TYR A 50 -0.15 -4.30 -0.27
N LEU A 51 -1.25 -4.83 0.27
CA LEU A 51 -1.68 -6.23 0.10
C LEU A 51 -3.01 -6.31 -0.67
N THR A 52 -3.00 -7.07 -1.76
CA THR A 52 -4.17 -7.36 -2.61
C THR A 52 -4.02 -8.75 -3.23
N GLY A 53 -5.09 -9.29 -3.81
CA GLY A 53 -5.12 -10.67 -4.32
C GLY A 53 -4.75 -11.66 -3.23
N ASP A 54 -3.93 -12.66 -3.56
CA ASP A 54 -3.46 -13.66 -2.60
C ASP A 54 -2.44 -13.09 -1.61
N GLY A 55 -1.98 -11.86 -1.83
CA GLY A 55 -1.14 -11.11 -0.91
C GLY A 55 -1.77 -10.94 0.47
N VAL A 56 -3.11 -10.89 0.56
CA VAL A 56 -3.81 -10.71 1.84
C VAL A 56 -3.60 -11.88 2.82
N TYR A 57 -3.25 -13.08 2.34
CA TYR A 57 -2.90 -14.21 3.22
C TYR A 57 -1.64 -13.96 4.03
N ASN A 58 -0.77 -13.04 3.61
CA ASN A 58 0.42 -12.66 4.39
C ASN A 58 0.07 -12.12 5.77
N LEU A 59 -1.13 -11.55 5.95
CA LEU A 59 -1.60 -11.10 7.25
C LEU A 59 -1.55 -12.18 8.32
N LEU A 60 -1.79 -13.44 7.93
CA LEU A 60 -1.77 -14.58 8.84
C LEU A 60 -0.34 -14.97 9.29
N CYS A 61 0.69 -14.35 8.70
CA CYS A 61 2.08 -14.69 8.98
C CYS A 61 2.68 -13.82 10.09
N PRO A 62 3.49 -14.41 10.99
CA PRO A 62 4.20 -13.64 12.03
C PRO A 62 5.11 -12.54 11.49
N SER A 63 5.63 -12.68 10.26
CA SER A 63 6.49 -11.68 9.63
C SER A 63 5.83 -10.31 9.50
N VAL A 64 4.50 -10.26 9.32
CA VAL A 64 3.75 -9.01 9.22
C VAL A 64 3.77 -8.22 10.53
N GLN A 65 3.81 -8.91 11.68
CA GLN A 65 3.86 -8.29 13.00
C GLN A 65 5.18 -7.54 13.27
N LYS A 66 6.22 -7.79 12.46
CA LYS A 66 7.51 -7.10 12.57
C LYS A 66 7.49 -5.70 11.97
N LEU A 67 6.48 -5.38 11.16
CA LEU A 67 6.34 -4.05 10.60
C LEU A 67 5.72 -3.09 11.62
N PRO A 68 6.13 -1.81 11.61
CA PRO A 68 5.46 -0.80 12.41
C PRO A 68 3.96 -0.77 12.10
N PRO A 69 3.10 -0.57 13.12
CA PRO A 69 1.66 -0.42 12.91
C PRO A 69 1.37 0.65 11.86
N LYS A 70 0.26 0.49 11.13
CA LYS A 70 -0.22 1.45 10.11
C LYS A 70 0.68 1.59 8.87
N LYS A 71 1.67 0.70 8.68
CA LYS A 71 2.47 0.62 7.45
C LYS A 71 1.97 -0.41 6.45
N ILE A 72 0.95 -1.18 6.81
CA ILE A 72 0.34 -2.22 5.97
C ILE A 72 -1.06 -1.75 5.58
N LEU A 73 -1.29 -1.58 4.28
CA LEU A 73 -2.56 -1.21 3.69
C LEU A 73 -3.11 -2.41 2.93
N VAL A 74 -4.38 -2.72 3.14
CA VAL A 74 -4.98 -3.96 2.63
C VAL A 74 -6.26 -3.66 1.87
N CYS A 75 -6.40 -4.27 0.71
CA CYS A 75 -7.62 -4.23 -0.10
C CYS A 75 -8.77 -4.91 0.66
N LYS A 76 -9.82 -4.14 0.99
CA LYS A 76 -10.97 -4.64 1.77
C LYS A 76 -11.73 -5.73 1.03
N GLU A 77 -11.89 -5.58 -0.27
CA GLU A 77 -12.59 -6.52 -1.14
C GLU A 77 -11.89 -7.88 -1.12
N ASP A 78 -10.56 -7.89 -1.27
CA ASP A 78 -9.78 -9.13 -1.24
C ASP A 78 -9.74 -9.78 0.14
N GLN A 79 -9.64 -8.98 1.21
CA GLN A 79 -9.74 -9.48 2.59
C GLN A 79 -11.06 -10.23 2.81
N LYS A 80 -12.18 -9.61 2.38
CA LYS A 80 -13.51 -10.21 2.49
C LYS A 80 -13.65 -11.46 1.63
N ALA A 81 -13.23 -11.40 0.37
CA ALA A 81 -13.33 -12.52 -0.57
C ALA A 81 -12.56 -13.76 -0.09
N ARG A 82 -11.46 -13.56 0.66
CA ARG A 82 -10.62 -14.64 1.20
C ARG A 82 -10.88 -14.97 2.67
N GLY A 83 -11.84 -14.30 3.31
CA GLY A 83 -12.19 -14.54 4.72
C GLY A 83 -11.08 -14.20 5.72
N VAL A 84 -10.16 -13.29 5.38
CA VAL A 84 -9.05 -12.90 6.25
C VAL A 84 -9.47 -11.70 7.10
N GLN A 85 -9.46 -11.85 8.42
CA GLN A 85 -9.74 -10.78 9.37
C GLN A 85 -8.56 -10.61 10.33
N ILE A 86 -7.99 -9.40 10.38
CA ILE A 86 -6.96 -8.99 11.33
C ILE A 86 -7.26 -7.59 11.83
N GLU A 87 -7.16 -7.42 13.15
CA GLU A 87 -7.32 -6.13 13.82
C GLU A 87 -5.96 -5.55 14.24
N GLY A 88 -5.90 -4.22 14.40
CA GLY A 88 -4.83 -3.52 15.13
C GLY A 88 -3.54 -3.20 14.35
N ILE A 89 -3.08 -4.06 13.44
CA ILE A 89 -1.78 -3.89 12.75
C ILE A 89 -1.92 -3.20 11.38
N VAL A 90 -3.10 -3.33 10.76
CA VAL A 90 -3.33 -3.00 9.34
C VAL A 90 -4.34 -1.86 9.17
N ILE A 91 -4.24 -1.17 8.05
CA ILE A 91 -5.26 -0.25 7.55
C ILE A 91 -6.00 -0.95 6.42
N THR A 92 -7.26 -1.30 6.64
CA THR A 92 -8.14 -1.82 5.58
C THR A 92 -8.73 -0.67 4.78
N LEU A 93 -8.45 -0.61 3.48
CA LEU A 93 -8.89 0.46 2.58
C LEU A 93 -10.05 0.01 1.69
N ILE A 94 -11.05 0.88 1.53
CA ILE A 94 -12.13 0.73 0.54
C ILE A 94 -11.67 1.30 -0.81
N ASP A 95 -10.90 2.38 -0.76
CA ASP A 95 -10.32 3.14 -1.86
C ASP A 95 -8.87 2.69 -2.14
N PHE A 96 -8.61 1.38 -2.00
CA PHE A 96 -7.26 0.81 -2.05
C PHE A 96 -6.47 1.24 -3.29
N TYR A 97 -7.08 1.16 -4.48
CA TYR A 97 -6.41 1.47 -5.74
C TYR A 97 -6.12 2.96 -5.89
N ASP A 98 -7.03 3.84 -5.48
CA ASP A 98 -6.82 5.29 -5.54
C ASP A 98 -5.61 5.66 -4.68
N ARG A 99 -5.58 5.16 -3.44
CA ARG A 99 -4.48 5.42 -2.50
C ARG A 99 -3.15 4.83 -2.98
N MET A 100 -3.17 3.61 -3.53
CA MET A 100 -1.98 2.98 -4.08
C MET A 100 -1.42 3.78 -5.27
N ILE A 101 -2.29 4.24 -6.18
CA ILE A 101 -1.88 5.04 -7.34
C ILE A 101 -1.31 6.38 -6.90
N GLU A 102 -1.87 7.05 -5.89
CA GLU A 102 -1.27 8.27 -5.32
C GLU A 102 0.17 8.06 -4.86
N ASP A 103 0.44 6.98 -4.12
CA ASP A 103 1.79 6.67 -3.63
C ASP A 103 2.75 6.25 -4.76
N ILE A 104 2.25 5.58 -5.81
CA ILE A 104 3.04 5.17 -6.98
C ILE A 104 3.37 6.35 -7.90
N MET A 105 2.46 7.30 -8.06
CA MET A 105 2.63 8.46 -8.94
C MET A 105 3.57 9.53 -8.37
N ASP A 106 3.85 9.50 -7.06
CA ASP A 106 4.85 10.38 -6.47
C ASP A 106 6.26 9.91 -6.86
N GLU A 107 6.89 10.63 -7.79
CA GLU A 107 8.21 10.33 -8.37
C GLU A 107 9.34 10.22 -7.34
N LYS A 108 9.14 10.71 -6.12
CA LYS A 108 10.11 10.57 -5.03
C LYS A 108 10.11 9.15 -4.45
N ASN A 109 9.01 8.40 -4.59
CA ASN A 109 8.89 7.08 -4.01
C ASN A 109 9.57 6.02 -4.89
N LYS A 110 10.11 5.00 -4.24
CA LYS A 110 10.55 3.78 -4.93
C LYS A 110 9.44 2.77 -4.88
N VAL A 111 9.11 2.15 -6.01
CA VAL A 111 8.01 1.19 -6.12
C VAL A 111 8.54 -0.18 -6.46
N TYR A 112 8.13 -1.18 -5.69
CA TYR A 112 8.50 -2.57 -5.88
C TYR A 112 7.25 -3.45 -5.93
N VAL A 113 7.15 -4.31 -6.95
CA VAL A 113 5.96 -5.16 -7.20
C VAL A 113 6.33 -6.63 -7.15
N PHE A 114 5.59 -7.43 -6.37
CA PHE A 114 5.85 -8.84 -6.11
C PHE A 114 4.64 -9.75 -6.32
#